data_AF-A0A6P6XKI1-F1
#
_entry.id   AF-A0A6P6XKI1-F1
#
_cell.length_a   1.000
_cell.length_b   1.000
_cell.length_c   1.000
_cell.angle_alpha   90.00
_cell.angle_beta   90.00
_cell.angle_gamma   90.00
#
_symmetry.space_group_name_H-M   'P 1'
#
loop_
_entity.id
_entity.type
_entity.pdbx_description
1 polymer ?
#
loop_
_entity_poly.entity_id
_entity_poly.type
_entity_poly.pdbx_seq_one_letter_code
_entity_poly.pdbx_strand_id
1 'polypeptide(L)'
;MCPARPECELPSEVFYSNENAEKYTNNSRINKIQYELANRCIDLLELTPDAIENGKILDIGCGSGISGDALSELGVAWTGIDNSADMIELCKQRHMANPKADFVLADIGAKQDFEPGSYAGAISVSCIQWLCHSFQSDHNPRTRIRVFFQWLYDVLSTDARAVLQFYPSDDNQVALIGKAAASVGFSTFFYVDNPDSKKNKKLFLICTFGRPTDPDSVIASALSEMNSTEHGRKLKNGKKGAQSRKQWVLNKKERQRSLGKVIKNDSKYTARKRKDKF
;
A
#
# COMPACT_ATOMS: atom_id res chain seq x y z
N MET A 1 -21.04 -11.65 2.54
CA MET A 1 -19.71 -11.88 1.92
C MET A 1 -18.80 -10.77 2.41
N CYS A 2 -17.56 -11.07 2.81
CA CYS A 2 -16.59 -10.00 3.07
C CYS A 2 -16.40 -9.25 1.74
N PRO A 3 -16.50 -7.91 1.69
CA PRO A 3 -16.24 -7.17 0.46
C PRO A 3 -14.83 -7.55 -0.03
N ALA A 4 -14.69 -7.73 -1.34
CA ALA A 4 -13.38 -8.02 -1.91
C ALA A 4 -12.46 -6.83 -1.65
N ARG A 5 -11.17 -7.10 -1.41
CA ARG A 5 -10.21 -6.03 -1.13
C ARG A 5 -10.03 -5.16 -2.40
N PRO A 6 -9.91 -3.83 -2.30
CA PRO A 6 -9.82 -2.93 -3.45
C PRO A 6 -8.77 -3.37 -4.49
N GLU A 7 -7.59 -3.76 -4.03
CA GLU A 7 -6.46 -4.18 -4.87
C GLU A 7 -6.69 -5.51 -5.63
N CYS A 8 -7.75 -6.25 -5.29
CA CYS A 8 -8.18 -7.44 -6.04
C CYS A 8 -9.11 -7.11 -7.22
N GLU A 9 -9.71 -5.92 -7.22
CA GLU A 9 -10.75 -5.54 -8.17
C GLU A 9 -10.16 -4.78 -9.37
N LEU A 10 -9.56 -3.62 -9.11
CA LEU A 10 -9.08 -2.67 -10.13
C LEU A 10 -7.73 -2.08 -9.71
N PRO A 11 -6.92 -1.51 -10.62
CA PRO A 11 -5.77 -0.68 -10.23
C PRO A 11 -6.24 0.54 -9.45
N SER A 12 -5.40 1.10 -8.58
CA SER A 12 -5.78 2.21 -7.68
C SER A 12 -6.25 3.46 -8.42
N GLU A 13 -5.61 3.82 -9.54
CA GLU A 13 -5.99 4.96 -10.40
C GLU A 13 -7.41 4.83 -10.96
N VAL A 14 -7.89 3.60 -11.18
CA VAL A 14 -9.24 3.33 -11.67
C VAL A 14 -10.21 3.11 -10.51
N PHE A 15 -9.76 2.46 -9.44
CA PHE A 15 -10.58 2.19 -8.26
C PHE A 15 -10.99 3.49 -7.57
N TYR A 16 -10.05 4.42 -7.41
CA TYR A 16 -10.23 5.73 -6.78
C TYR A 16 -10.38 6.83 -7.82
N SER A 17 -11.27 6.63 -8.80
CA SER A 17 -11.69 7.68 -9.73
C SER A 17 -13.03 8.30 -9.33
N ASN A 18 -13.18 9.62 -9.52
CA ASN A 18 -14.39 10.40 -9.36
C ASN A 18 -15.15 10.08 -8.06
N GLU A 19 -16.38 9.55 -8.16
CA GLU A 19 -17.26 9.26 -7.03
C GLU A 19 -16.63 8.35 -5.97
N ASN A 20 -15.73 7.42 -6.34
CA ASN A 20 -15.11 6.52 -5.38
C ASN A 20 -14.08 7.25 -4.51
N ALA A 21 -13.37 8.24 -5.08
CA ALA A 21 -12.44 9.09 -4.34
C ALA A 21 -13.21 9.97 -3.32
N GLU A 22 -14.33 10.57 -3.74
CA GLU A 22 -15.19 11.36 -2.85
C GLU A 22 -15.82 10.50 -1.75
N LYS A 23 -16.37 9.33 -2.09
CA LYS A 23 -16.96 8.39 -1.11
C LYS A 23 -15.94 7.94 -0.07
N TYR A 24 -14.70 7.67 -0.49
CA TYR A 24 -13.62 7.32 0.42
C TYR A 24 -13.28 8.49 1.34
N THR A 25 -13.09 9.68 0.76
CA THR A 25 -12.66 10.90 1.47
C THR A 25 -13.72 11.42 2.45
N ASN A 26 -15.00 11.24 2.16
CA ASN A 26 -16.10 11.67 3.02
C ASN A 26 -16.50 10.63 4.09
N ASN A 27 -15.85 9.47 4.12
CA ASN A 27 -16.13 8.44 5.11
C ASN A 27 -15.39 8.71 6.43
N SER A 28 -16.09 9.33 7.38
CA SER A 28 -15.52 9.72 8.69
C SER A 28 -14.85 8.58 9.46
N ARG A 29 -15.36 7.34 9.34
CA ARG A 29 -14.75 6.16 9.97
C ARG A 29 -13.42 5.81 9.31
N ILE A 30 -13.35 5.85 7.98
CA ILE A 30 -12.11 5.59 7.24
C ILE A 30 -11.10 6.68 7.57
N ASN A 31 -11.50 7.95 7.52
CA ASN A 31 -10.63 9.08 7.82
C ASN A 31 -10.01 8.95 9.21
N LYS A 32 -10.83 8.64 10.24
CA LYS A 32 -10.32 8.43 11.59
C LYS A 32 -9.26 7.32 11.65
N ILE A 33 -9.52 6.18 11.01
CA ILE A 33 -8.57 5.05 10.98
C ILE A 33 -7.28 5.43 10.24
N GLN A 34 -7.37 6.07 9.08
CA GLN A 34 -6.19 6.46 8.30
C GLN A 34 -5.34 7.50 9.03
N TYR A 35 -5.98 8.48 9.67
CA TYR A 35 -5.32 9.48 10.49
C TYR A 35 -4.64 8.87 11.73
N GLU A 36 -5.28 7.92 12.42
CA GLU A 36 -4.67 7.16 13.53
C GLU A 36 -3.45 6.35 13.05
N LEU A 37 -3.54 5.71 11.88
CA LEU A 37 -2.41 4.96 11.30
C LEU A 37 -1.27 5.88 10.86
N ALA A 38 -1.58 7.06 10.34
CA ALA A 38 -0.59 8.07 9.96
C ALA A 38 0.19 8.56 11.18
N ASN A 39 -0.51 8.95 12.25
CA ASN A 39 0.13 9.30 13.52
C ASN A 39 1.00 8.17 14.05
N ARG A 40 0.53 6.92 13.95
CA ARG A 40 1.34 5.78 14.37
C ARG A 40 2.60 5.59 13.52
N CYS A 41 2.54 5.86 12.22
CA CYS A 41 3.73 5.85 11.36
C CYS A 41 4.70 6.98 11.76
N ILE A 42 4.18 8.17 12.07
CA ILE A 42 4.97 9.32 12.54
C ILE A 42 5.66 9.02 13.86
N ASP A 43 4.98 8.39 14.83
CA ASP A 43 5.60 7.96 16.10
C ASP A 43 6.79 7.03 15.85
N LEU A 44 6.64 6.07 14.94
CA LEU A 44 7.65 5.06 14.61
C LEU A 44 8.80 5.62 13.74
N LEU A 45 8.62 6.77 13.10
CA LEU A 45 9.70 7.47 12.39
C LEU A 45 10.78 7.95 13.36
N GLU A 46 10.40 8.26 14.61
CA GLU A 46 11.31 8.85 15.62
C GLU A 46 12.03 10.11 15.08
N LEU A 47 11.27 11.02 14.46
CA LEU A 47 11.82 12.26 13.91
C LEU A 47 12.49 13.10 14.99
N THR A 48 13.68 13.60 14.67
CA THR A 48 14.38 14.56 15.53
C THR A 48 13.70 15.94 15.43
N PRO A 49 13.86 16.82 16.42
CA PRO A 49 13.38 18.19 16.33
C PRO A 49 13.90 18.93 15.09
N ASP A 50 15.16 18.70 14.71
CA ASP A 50 15.75 19.28 13.51
C ASP A 50 15.08 18.76 12.22
N ALA A 51 14.77 17.47 12.16
CA ALA A 51 14.02 16.90 11.03
C ALA A 51 12.60 17.47 10.92
N ILE A 52 11.96 17.85 12.03
CA ILE A 52 10.65 18.50 12.03
C ILE A 52 10.76 19.96 11.57
N GLU A 53 11.77 20.69 12.03
CA GLU A 53 11.95 22.11 11.74
C GLU A 53 12.48 22.37 10.32
N ASN A 54 13.51 21.61 9.92
CA ASN A 54 14.31 21.84 8.72
C ASN A 54 14.21 20.70 7.70
N GLY A 55 13.69 19.55 8.10
CA GLY A 55 13.57 18.37 7.24
C GLY A 55 12.29 18.36 6.40
N LYS A 56 12.21 17.33 5.57
CA LYS A 56 11.07 17.08 4.67
C LYS A 56 10.71 15.60 4.69
N ILE A 57 9.42 15.29 4.78
CA ILE A 57 8.89 13.92 4.82
C ILE A 57 8.20 13.54 3.51
N LEU A 58 8.40 12.32 3.04
CA LEU A 58 7.69 11.79 1.89
C LEU A 58 6.45 10.99 2.35
N ASP A 59 5.26 11.40 1.91
CA ASP A 59 4.00 10.67 2.13
C ASP A 59 3.64 9.85 0.89
N ILE A 60 3.91 8.55 0.95
CA ILE A 60 3.82 7.60 -0.16
C ILE A 60 2.44 6.96 -0.21
N GLY A 61 1.71 7.25 -1.29
CA GLY A 61 0.29 6.93 -1.42
C GLY A 61 -0.56 7.89 -0.60
N CYS A 62 -0.31 9.20 -0.74
CA CYS A 62 -0.92 10.23 0.11
C CYS A 62 -2.45 10.31 -0.03
N GLY A 63 -3.03 9.71 -1.09
CA GLY A 63 -4.46 9.72 -1.34
C GLY A 63 -5.01 11.14 -1.34
N SER A 64 -6.15 11.34 -0.67
CA SER A 64 -6.78 12.65 -0.50
C SER A 64 -6.19 13.49 0.65
N GLY A 65 -5.01 13.15 1.15
CA GLY A 65 -4.25 13.97 2.09
C GLY A 65 -4.55 13.76 3.58
N ILE A 66 -5.17 12.64 3.96
CA ILE A 66 -5.50 12.36 5.38
C ILE A 66 -4.23 12.14 6.22
N SER A 67 -3.23 11.44 5.69
CA SER A 67 -1.90 11.32 6.29
C SER A 67 -1.17 12.66 6.32
N GLY A 68 -1.36 13.47 5.27
CA GLY A 68 -0.89 14.85 5.21
C GLY A 68 -1.45 15.76 6.30
N ASP A 69 -2.68 15.52 6.80
CA ASP A 69 -3.24 16.25 7.95
C ASP A 69 -2.33 16.06 9.19
N ALA A 70 -1.96 14.81 9.50
CA ALA A 70 -1.10 14.50 10.65
C ALA A 70 0.32 15.09 10.50
N LEU A 71 0.90 15.05 9.30
CA LEU A 71 2.20 15.68 9.02
C LEU A 71 2.14 17.20 9.15
N SER A 72 1.05 17.81 8.67
CA SER A 72 0.86 19.26 8.74
C SER A 72 0.66 19.74 10.17
N GLU A 73 -0.03 18.98 11.01
CA GLU A 73 -0.19 19.26 12.45
C GLU A 73 1.13 19.17 13.21
N LEU A 74 2.03 18.26 12.81
CA LEU A 74 3.40 18.19 13.33
C LEU A 74 4.24 19.43 12.94
N GLY A 75 3.84 20.13 11.87
CA GLY A 75 4.52 21.34 11.37
C GLY A 75 5.70 21.07 10.45
N VAL A 76 5.95 19.81 10.09
CA VAL A 76 7.03 19.39 9.17
C VAL A 76 6.65 19.64 7.71
N ALA A 77 7.64 19.93 6.87
CA ALA A 77 7.41 19.97 5.43
C ALA A 77 7.23 18.57 4.86
N TRP A 78 6.39 18.42 3.84
CA TRP A 78 6.14 17.11 3.25
C TRP A 78 5.80 17.17 1.76
N THR A 79 6.06 16.05 1.07
CA THR A 79 5.60 15.81 -0.31
C THR A 79 4.70 14.60 -0.33
N GLY A 80 3.49 14.74 -0.85
CA GLY A 80 2.60 13.63 -1.15
C GLY A 80 2.82 13.09 -2.55
N ILE A 81 2.91 11.76 -2.69
CA ILE A 81 2.93 11.07 -3.99
C ILE A 81 1.76 10.08 -4.07
N ASP A 82 0.97 10.13 -5.13
CA ASP A 82 -0.12 9.17 -5.39
C ASP A 82 -0.29 8.97 -6.91
N ASN A 83 -0.88 7.86 -7.33
CA ASN A 83 -1.11 7.58 -8.74
C ASN A 83 -2.52 7.97 -9.24
N SER A 84 -3.44 8.31 -8.34
CA SER A 84 -4.76 8.81 -8.71
C SER A 84 -4.76 10.34 -8.82
N ALA A 85 -5.05 10.84 -10.01
CA ALA A 85 -5.20 12.28 -10.25
C ALA A 85 -6.32 12.90 -9.40
N ASP A 86 -7.44 12.19 -9.24
CA ASP A 86 -8.58 12.64 -8.45
C ASP A 86 -8.23 12.71 -6.95
N MET A 87 -7.45 11.75 -6.45
CA MET A 87 -6.94 11.80 -5.07
C MET A 87 -5.97 12.97 -4.86
N ILE A 88 -5.04 13.20 -5.79
CA ILE A 88 -4.12 14.34 -5.72
C ILE A 88 -4.87 15.67 -5.74
N GLU A 89 -5.92 15.80 -6.55
CA GLU A 89 -6.74 17.02 -6.59
C GLU A 89 -7.45 17.28 -5.26
N LEU A 90 -8.05 16.25 -4.65
CA LEU A 90 -8.62 16.35 -3.30
C LEU A 90 -7.57 16.69 -2.24
N CYS A 91 -6.36 16.12 -2.35
CA CYS A 91 -5.25 16.38 -1.45
C CYS A 91 -4.81 17.86 -1.53
N LYS A 92 -4.65 18.39 -2.75
CA LYS A 92 -4.34 19.81 -3.00
C LYS A 92 -5.39 20.73 -2.43
N GLN A 93 -6.68 20.43 -2.63
CA GLN A 93 -7.76 21.24 -2.09
C GLN A 93 -7.76 21.25 -0.56
N ARG A 94 -7.54 20.09 0.08
CA ARG A 94 -7.45 19.96 1.54
C ARG A 94 -6.29 20.79 2.11
N HIS A 95 -5.15 20.81 1.43
CA HIS A 95 -3.91 21.41 1.91
C HIS A 95 -3.55 22.73 1.21
N MET A 96 -4.51 23.38 0.54
CA MET A 96 -4.24 24.56 -0.30
C MET A 96 -3.66 25.75 0.47
N ALA A 97 -3.91 25.82 1.78
CA ALA A 97 -3.40 26.87 2.67
C ALA A 97 -2.07 26.51 3.33
N ASN A 98 -1.55 25.29 3.13
CA ASN A 98 -0.29 24.83 3.72
C ASN A 98 0.86 25.04 2.73
N PRO A 99 1.74 26.04 2.94
CA PRO A 99 2.86 26.30 2.05
C PRO A 99 3.99 25.26 2.17
N LYS A 100 3.92 24.34 3.14
CA LYS A 100 4.91 23.29 3.36
C LYS A 100 4.51 21.94 2.74
N ALA A 101 3.42 21.89 1.97
CA ALA A 101 2.91 20.69 1.33
C ALA A 101 3.10 20.75 -0.20
N ASP A 102 3.81 19.76 -0.75
CA ASP A 102 3.98 19.55 -2.19
C ASP A 102 3.28 18.27 -2.64
N PHE A 103 2.92 18.16 -3.93
CA PHE A 103 2.18 17.01 -4.46
C PHE A 103 2.72 16.53 -5.80
N VAL A 104 2.86 15.22 -5.94
CA VAL A 104 3.36 14.54 -7.13
C VAL A 104 2.36 13.48 -7.58
N LEU A 105 1.90 13.57 -8.83
CA LEU A 105 1.13 12.51 -9.47
C LEU A 105 2.09 11.51 -10.12
N ALA A 106 2.28 10.34 -9.52
CA ALA A 106 3.19 9.33 -10.03
C ALA A 106 2.87 7.91 -9.53
N ASP A 107 3.26 6.92 -10.32
CA ASP A 107 3.20 5.51 -9.94
C ASP A 107 4.45 5.11 -9.14
N ILE A 108 4.29 4.82 -7.85
CA ILE A 108 5.38 4.44 -6.93
C ILE A 108 6.13 3.17 -7.35
N GLY A 109 5.53 2.31 -8.20
CA GLY A 109 6.18 1.13 -8.76
C GLY A 109 7.11 1.42 -9.94
N ALA A 110 7.16 2.66 -10.40
CA ALA A 110 8.12 3.17 -11.40
C ALA A 110 9.25 3.93 -10.71
N LYS A 111 10.34 4.20 -11.45
CA LYS A 111 11.43 5.05 -10.97
C LYS A 111 10.91 6.47 -10.74
N GLN A 112 11.35 7.09 -9.65
CA GLN A 112 11.09 8.50 -9.34
C GLN A 112 12.37 9.32 -9.51
N ASP A 113 12.21 10.59 -9.88
CA ASP A 113 13.30 11.55 -10.08
C ASP A 113 13.29 12.62 -8.97
N PHE A 114 13.27 12.15 -7.72
CA PHE A 114 13.51 13.00 -6.55
C PHE A 114 15.01 13.22 -6.34
N GLU A 115 15.35 14.27 -5.60
CA GLU A 115 16.74 14.55 -5.23
C GLU A 115 17.25 13.48 -4.23
N PRO A 116 18.43 12.89 -4.44
CA PRO A 116 18.97 11.90 -3.51
C PRO A 116 19.20 12.48 -2.11
N GLY A 117 18.87 11.71 -1.06
CA GLY A 117 19.06 12.12 0.32
C GLY A 117 18.24 13.34 0.79
N SER A 118 17.21 13.75 0.04
CA SER A 118 16.45 14.97 0.33
C SER A 118 15.35 14.82 1.38
N TYR A 119 15.02 13.59 1.79
CA TYR A 119 13.93 13.32 2.74
C TYR A 119 14.45 12.77 4.07
N ALA A 120 14.09 13.44 5.17
CA ALA A 120 14.44 13.04 6.54
C ALA A 120 13.62 11.84 7.05
N GLY A 121 12.59 11.44 6.31
CA GLY A 121 11.78 10.27 6.60
C GLY A 121 10.72 10.05 5.53
N ALA A 122 10.10 8.87 5.55
CA ALA A 122 8.97 8.55 4.70
C ALA A 122 7.90 7.76 5.44
N ILE A 123 6.63 8.11 5.22
CA ILE A 123 5.50 7.28 5.65
C ILE A 123 4.78 6.71 4.44
N SER A 124 4.15 5.55 4.62
CA SER A 124 3.18 5.03 3.67
C SER A 124 2.05 4.36 4.42
N VAL A 125 0.82 4.83 4.23
CA VAL A 125 -0.33 4.31 4.96
C VAL A 125 -1.27 3.60 3.98
N SER A 126 -1.48 2.30 4.18
CA SER A 126 -2.41 1.52 3.38
C SER A 126 -2.14 1.54 1.86
N CYS A 127 -0.88 1.67 1.42
CA CYS A 127 -0.55 1.83 -0.01
C CYS A 127 0.30 0.67 -0.59
N ILE A 128 1.41 0.27 0.03
CA ILE A 128 2.37 -0.60 -0.68
C ILE A 128 1.85 -2.00 -1.06
N GLN A 129 0.75 -2.49 -0.45
CA GLN A 129 0.13 -3.75 -0.87
C GLN A 129 -0.37 -3.71 -2.33
N TRP A 130 -0.67 -2.53 -2.88
CA TRP A 130 -1.08 -2.37 -4.27
C TRP A 130 0.00 -2.84 -5.26
N LEU A 131 1.29 -2.74 -4.88
CA LEU A 131 2.42 -3.22 -5.69
C LEU A 131 2.49 -4.75 -5.80
N CYS A 132 1.82 -5.48 -4.91
CA CYS A 132 1.73 -6.94 -4.99
C CYS A 132 0.75 -7.43 -6.09
N HIS A 133 -0.01 -6.52 -6.69
CA HIS A 133 -1.05 -6.84 -7.66
C HIS A 133 -0.65 -6.44 -9.07
N SER A 134 -0.94 -7.32 -10.02
CA SER A 134 -0.66 -7.11 -11.44
C SER A 134 -1.96 -6.96 -12.23
N PHE A 135 -2.08 -5.84 -12.94
CA PHE A 135 -3.22 -5.53 -13.82
C PHE A 135 -2.84 -5.49 -15.30
N GLN A 136 -1.53 -5.38 -15.59
CA GLN A 136 -0.94 -5.34 -16.92
C GLN A 136 0.13 -6.43 -17.03
N SER A 137 0.39 -6.94 -18.24
CA SER A 137 1.29 -8.08 -18.45
C SER A 137 2.76 -7.82 -18.11
N ASP A 138 3.16 -6.55 -18.16
CA ASP A 138 4.48 -6.03 -17.81
C ASP A 138 4.59 -5.58 -16.35
N HIS A 139 3.48 -5.51 -15.60
CA HIS A 139 3.49 -5.20 -14.17
C HIS A 139 3.89 -6.44 -13.35
N ASN A 140 5.18 -6.78 -13.34
CA ASN A 140 5.71 -7.82 -12.46
C ASN A 140 5.88 -7.28 -11.02
N PRO A 141 5.18 -7.84 -10.01
CA PRO A 141 5.26 -7.35 -8.63
C PRO A 141 6.68 -7.35 -8.05
N ARG A 142 7.50 -8.37 -8.34
CA ARG A 142 8.87 -8.46 -7.82
C ARG A 142 9.72 -7.30 -8.31
N THR A 143 9.65 -7.01 -9.61
CA THR A 143 10.40 -5.92 -10.23
C THR A 143 9.92 -4.57 -9.70
N ARG A 144 8.60 -4.35 -9.66
CA ARG A 144 8.03 -3.07 -9.23
C ARG A 144 8.29 -2.75 -7.76
N ILE A 145 8.19 -3.74 -6.87
CA ILE A 145 8.51 -3.56 -5.44
C ILE A 145 10.01 -3.28 -5.26
N ARG A 146 10.89 -3.95 -6.02
CA ARG A 146 12.33 -3.64 -5.97
C ARG A 146 12.63 -2.23 -6.46
N VAL A 147 12.01 -1.80 -7.57
CA VAL A 147 12.15 -0.43 -8.08
C VAL A 147 11.67 0.58 -7.04
N PHE A 148 10.52 0.31 -6.42
CA PHE A 148 9.98 1.11 -5.32
C PHE A 148 11.00 1.32 -4.19
N PHE A 149 11.52 0.22 -3.63
CA PHE A 149 12.48 0.33 -2.55
C PHE A 149 13.82 0.94 -2.99
N GLN A 150 14.23 0.74 -4.25
CA GLN A 150 15.48 1.34 -4.75
C GLN A 150 15.40 2.86 -4.74
N TRP A 151 14.38 3.45 -5.37
CA TRP A 151 14.29 4.90 -5.38
C TRP A 151 13.98 5.45 -3.97
N LEU A 152 13.24 4.71 -3.14
CA LEU A 152 13.01 5.11 -1.74
C LEU A 152 14.33 5.14 -0.94
N TYR A 153 15.21 4.17 -1.15
CA TYR A 153 16.54 4.14 -0.55
C TYR A 153 17.38 5.33 -0.99
N ASP A 154 17.34 5.66 -2.29
CA ASP A 154 18.16 6.73 -2.86
C ASP A 154 17.76 8.13 -2.34
N VAL A 155 16.48 8.36 -2.01
CA VAL A 155 15.95 9.69 -1.66
C VAL A 155 15.96 10.00 -0.17
N LEU A 156 16.16 8.99 0.68
CA LEU A 156 16.19 9.15 2.13
C LEU A 156 17.58 9.56 2.63
N SER A 157 17.64 10.46 3.62
CA SER A 157 18.89 10.78 4.31
C SER A 157 19.42 9.59 5.08
N THR A 158 20.73 9.53 5.32
CA THR A 158 21.40 8.35 5.90
C THR A 158 20.98 7.97 7.33
N ASP A 159 20.30 8.87 8.03
CA ASP A 159 19.75 8.69 9.37
C ASP A 159 18.22 8.55 9.37
N ALA A 160 17.58 8.68 8.21
CA ALA A 160 16.14 8.61 8.07
C ALA A 160 15.59 7.19 8.28
N ARG A 161 14.29 7.17 8.59
CA ARG A 161 13.49 5.95 8.59
C ARG A 161 12.38 6.04 7.56
N ALA A 162 11.97 4.89 7.03
CA ALA A 162 10.70 4.76 6.33
C ALA A 162 9.78 3.84 7.13
N VAL A 163 8.53 4.26 7.35
CA VAL A 163 7.52 3.45 8.05
C VAL A 163 6.33 3.23 7.13
N LEU A 164 6.13 1.97 6.74
CA LEU A 164 5.14 1.57 5.74
C LEU A 164 4.11 0.63 6.36
N GLN A 165 2.91 1.15 6.62
CA GLN A 165 1.76 0.37 7.05
C GLN A 165 1.07 -0.23 5.82
N PHE A 166 0.80 -1.55 5.85
CA PHE A 166 0.11 -2.23 4.76
C PHE A 166 -0.73 -3.43 5.21
N TYR A 167 -1.53 -3.96 4.29
CA TYR A 167 -2.41 -5.11 4.51
C TYR A 167 -2.01 -6.29 3.62
N PRO A 168 -1.12 -7.20 4.09
CA PRO A 168 -0.79 -8.39 3.31
C PRO A 168 -2.01 -9.28 3.11
N SER A 169 -2.09 -9.93 1.95
CA SER A 169 -3.08 -10.97 1.64
C SER A 169 -2.67 -12.33 2.16
N ASP A 170 -1.37 -12.58 2.25
CA ASP A 170 -0.75 -13.82 2.72
C ASP A 170 0.71 -13.58 3.15
N ASP A 171 1.32 -14.60 3.74
CA ASP A 171 2.71 -14.59 4.22
C ASP A 171 3.73 -14.36 3.09
N ASN A 172 3.39 -14.73 1.84
CA ASN A 172 4.28 -14.52 0.70
C ASN A 172 4.42 -13.03 0.37
N GLN A 173 3.35 -12.23 0.54
CA GLN A 173 3.44 -10.79 0.35
C GLN A 173 4.33 -10.12 1.41
N VAL A 174 4.25 -10.56 2.67
CA VAL A 174 5.16 -10.08 3.73
C VAL A 174 6.61 -10.39 3.37
N ALA A 175 6.87 -11.64 2.99
CA ALA A 175 8.21 -12.06 2.59
C ALA A 175 8.72 -11.32 1.34
N LEU A 176 7.87 -11.11 0.35
CA LEU A 176 8.20 -10.42 -0.89
C LEU A 176 8.62 -8.97 -0.63
N ILE A 177 7.83 -8.24 0.17
CA ILE A 177 8.09 -6.84 0.50
C ILE A 177 9.37 -6.74 1.35
N GLY A 178 9.48 -7.54 2.42
CA GLY A 178 10.65 -7.51 3.31
C GLY A 178 11.96 -7.84 2.58
N LYS A 179 11.96 -8.88 1.74
CA LYS A 179 13.15 -9.25 0.94
C LYS A 179 13.52 -8.18 -0.08
N ALA A 180 12.55 -7.53 -0.71
CA ALA A 180 12.83 -6.46 -1.67
C ALA A 180 13.49 -5.26 -0.99
N ALA A 181 12.97 -4.82 0.16
CA ALA A 181 13.56 -3.74 0.95
C ALA A 181 15.00 -4.08 1.39
N ALA A 182 15.22 -5.26 1.95
CA ALA A 182 16.55 -5.71 2.34
C ALA A 182 17.52 -5.80 1.15
N SER A 183 17.04 -6.22 -0.02
CA SER A 183 17.88 -6.42 -1.21
C SER A 183 18.46 -5.13 -1.82
N VAL A 184 17.89 -3.96 -1.50
CA VAL A 184 18.40 -2.66 -1.95
C VAL A 184 19.30 -1.98 -0.90
N GLY A 185 19.44 -2.58 0.29
CA GLY A 185 20.36 -2.12 1.33
C GLY A 185 19.70 -1.64 2.62
N PHE A 186 18.37 -1.67 2.74
CA PHE A 186 17.72 -1.34 4.01
C PHE A 186 17.95 -2.42 5.08
N SER A 187 18.14 -1.98 6.31
CA SER A 187 17.87 -2.77 7.51
C SER A 187 16.38 -2.71 7.80
N THR A 188 15.73 -3.86 7.90
CA THR A 188 14.27 -3.96 7.97
C THR A 188 13.81 -4.53 9.31
N PHE A 189 12.69 -4.01 9.83
CA PHE A 189 12.01 -4.50 11.01
C PHE A 189 10.51 -4.52 10.76
N PHE A 190 9.81 -5.56 11.19
CA PHE A 190 8.35 -5.53 11.21
C PHE A 190 7.90 -5.24 12.63
N TYR A 191 6.86 -4.42 12.74
CA TYR A 191 6.20 -4.10 13.99
C TYR A 191 4.71 -4.37 13.86
N VAL A 192 4.13 -5.03 14.87
CA VAL A 192 2.72 -5.41 14.89
C VAL A 192 2.02 -4.72 16.05
N ASP A 193 1.17 -3.74 15.76
CA ASP A 193 0.27 -3.19 16.78
C ASP A 193 -0.91 -4.14 17.03
N ASN A 194 -1.33 -4.18 18.29
CA ASN A 194 -2.43 -5.00 18.77
C ASN A 194 -2.31 -6.47 18.31
N PRO A 195 -1.17 -7.14 18.58
CA PRO A 195 -0.89 -8.50 18.09
C PRO A 195 -1.96 -9.50 18.53
N ASP A 196 -2.60 -9.28 19.68
CA ASP A 196 -3.64 -10.15 20.23
C ASP A 196 -5.03 -9.95 19.59
N SER A 197 -5.22 -8.90 18.79
CA SER A 197 -6.53 -8.58 18.20
C SER A 197 -6.64 -9.05 16.75
N LYS A 198 -7.55 -9.98 16.45
CA LYS A 198 -7.82 -10.39 15.05
C LYS A 198 -8.35 -9.26 14.16
N LYS A 199 -9.02 -8.26 14.74
CA LYS A 199 -9.67 -7.17 14.00
C LYS A 199 -8.81 -5.91 13.92
N ASN A 200 -8.10 -5.60 15.00
CA ASN A 200 -7.37 -4.35 15.14
C ASN A 200 -5.85 -4.50 14.94
N LYS A 201 -5.37 -5.70 14.60
CA LYS A 201 -3.97 -5.91 14.21
C LYS A 201 -3.58 -4.99 13.06
N LYS A 202 -2.39 -4.38 13.16
CA LYS A 202 -1.79 -3.54 12.12
C LYS A 202 -0.32 -3.90 11.97
N LEU A 203 0.10 -4.13 10.73
CA LEU A 203 1.47 -4.45 10.38
C LEU A 203 2.15 -3.22 9.80
N PHE A 204 3.36 -2.96 10.27
CA PHE A 204 4.24 -1.90 9.81
C PHE A 204 5.57 -2.52 9.40
N LEU A 205 6.10 -2.12 8.24
CA LEU A 205 7.50 -2.32 7.88
C LEU A 205 8.27 -1.04 8.22
N ILE A 206 9.34 -1.17 8.98
CA ILE A 206 10.27 -0.09 9.31
C ILE A 206 11.57 -0.37 8.56
N CYS A 207 11.98 0.57 7.72
CA CYS A 207 13.23 0.54 7.00
C CYS A 207 14.18 1.60 7.56
N THR A 208 15.44 1.22 7.77
CA THR A 208 16.49 2.10 8.29
C THR A 208 17.80 1.83 7.56
N PHE A 209 18.75 2.76 7.66
CA PHE A 209 20.12 2.52 7.23
C PHE A 209 20.93 1.92 8.38
N GLY A 210 21.96 1.14 8.05
CA GLY A 210 22.91 0.63 9.04
C GLY A 210 23.10 -0.88 8.95
N ARG A 211 23.17 -1.56 10.11
CA ARG A 211 23.60 -2.96 10.18
C ARG A 211 22.61 -3.86 9.42
N PRO A 212 23.06 -4.62 8.42
CA PRO A 212 22.20 -5.53 7.68
C PRO A 212 21.48 -6.48 8.63
N THR A 213 20.15 -6.54 8.51
CA THR A 213 19.33 -7.53 9.21
C THR A 213 19.20 -8.76 8.33
N ASP A 214 19.25 -9.96 8.93
CA ASP A 214 18.86 -11.18 8.20
C ASP A 214 17.35 -11.11 7.87
N PRO A 215 16.97 -10.95 6.59
CA PRO A 215 15.57 -10.76 6.22
C PRO A 215 14.73 -11.98 6.58
N ASP A 216 15.28 -13.20 6.52
CA ASP A 216 14.50 -14.41 6.83
C ASP A 216 14.14 -14.48 8.32
N SER A 217 15.06 -14.09 9.22
CA SER A 217 14.78 -13.97 10.66
C SER A 217 13.72 -12.90 10.96
N VAL A 218 13.85 -11.71 10.35
CA VAL A 218 12.90 -10.60 10.53
C VAL A 218 11.50 -10.98 10.07
N ILE A 219 11.40 -11.61 8.89
CA ILE A 219 10.12 -12.10 8.35
C ILE A 219 9.54 -13.16 9.27
N ALA A 220 10.34 -14.13 9.73
CA ALA A 220 9.86 -15.18 10.63
C ALA A 220 9.27 -14.62 11.93
N SER A 221 9.90 -13.61 12.53
CA SER A 221 9.38 -12.91 13.73
C SER A 221 8.02 -12.25 13.44
N ALA A 222 7.93 -11.51 12.33
CA ALA A 222 6.70 -10.84 11.91
C ALA A 222 5.54 -11.82 11.74
N LEU A 223 5.78 -12.93 11.02
CA LEU A 223 4.79 -13.97 10.80
C LEU A 223 4.36 -14.64 12.11
N SER A 224 5.29 -14.87 13.04
CA SER A 224 4.98 -15.41 14.36
C SER A 224 4.05 -14.49 15.16
N GLU A 225 4.34 -13.20 15.23
CA GLU A 225 3.51 -12.20 15.91
C GLU A 225 2.15 -11.99 15.22
N MET A 226 2.11 -12.11 13.89
CA MET A 226 0.86 -12.11 13.15
C MET A 226 0.01 -13.36 13.45
N ASN A 227 0.63 -14.51 13.70
CA ASN A 227 -0.05 -15.80 13.89
C ASN A 227 -0.29 -16.19 15.36
N SER A 228 0.22 -15.42 16.33
CA SER A 228 0.08 -15.69 17.78
C SER A 228 -1.38 -15.91 18.24
N THR A 229 -2.34 -15.22 17.60
CA THR A 229 -3.79 -15.37 17.90
C THR A 229 -4.48 -16.59 17.25
N GLU A 230 -3.78 -17.36 16.42
CA GLU A 230 -4.31 -18.56 15.76
C GLU A 230 -4.18 -19.85 16.60
N HIS A 231 -3.44 -19.82 17.71
CA HIS A 231 -3.25 -20.99 18.59
C HIS A 231 -4.52 -21.49 19.29
N GLY A 232 -5.66 -20.80 19.14
CA GLY A 232 -6.98 -21.26 19.53
C GLY A 232 -7.85 -21.61 18.32
N ARG A 233 -7.91 -22.91 17.99
CA ARG A 233 -8.75 -23.58 16.98
C ARG A 233 -8.05 -23.84 15.62
N LYS A 234 -7.54 -25.07 15.47
CA LYS A 234 -7.63 -25.81 14.20
C LYS A 234 -9.11 -25.88 13.78
N LEU A 235 -9.59 -24.87 13.06
CA LEU A 235 -10.88 -24.94 12.39
C LEU A 235 -10.70 -25.80 11.14
N LYS A 236 -11.46 -26.89 11.10
CA LYS A 236 -11.71 -27.70 9.90
C LYS A 236 -11.83 -26.79 8.68
N ASN A 237 -11.14 -27.16 7.60
CA ASN A 237 -11.31 -26.59 6.26
C ASN A 237 -12.80 -26.58 5.85
N GLY A 238 -13.50 -25.52 6.21
CA GLY A 238 -14.77 -25.15 5.61
C GLY A 238 -14.45 -24.66 4.21
N LYS A 239 -14.81 -25.44 3.19
CA LYS A 239 -14.78 -25.02 1.79
C LYS A 239 -15.48 -23.65 1.67
N LYS A 240 -14.71 -22.56 1.58
CA LYS A 240 -15.21 -21.29 1.03
C LYS A 240 -15.84 -21.65 -0.32
N GLY A 241 -17.11 -21.33 -0.49
CA GLY A 241 -17.87 -21.69 -1.70
C GLY A 241 -17.08 -21.33 -2.94
N ALA A 242 -16.66 -22.34 -3.70
CA ALA A 242 -15.84 -22.14 -4.89
C ALA A 242 -16.62 -21.25 -5.86
N GLN A 243 -16.04 -20.10 -6.22
CA GLN A 243 -16.60 -19.22 -7.24
C GLN A 243 -16.85 -20.05 -8.51
N SER A 244 -18.09 -20.04 -9.02
CA SER A 244 -18.41 -20.80 -10.23
C SER A 244 -17.55 -20.30 -11.39
N ARG A 245 -17.14 -21.20 -12.28
CA ARG A 245 -16.35 -20.85 -13.49
C ARG A 245 -17.00 -19.72 -14.29
N LYS A 246 -18.34 -19.68 -14.33
CA LYS A 246 -19.10 -18.60 -14.97
C LYS A 246 -18.91 -17.28 -14.26
N GLN A 247 -19.03 -17.26 -12.94
CA GLN A 247 -18.81 -16.05 -12.15
C GLN A 247 -17.37 -15.54 -12.30
N TRP A 248 -16.37 -16.43 -12.32
CA TRP A 248 -14.98 -16.05 -12.54
C TRP A 248 -14.76 -15.39 -13.92
N VAL A 249 -15.35 -15.96 -14.98
CA VAL A 249 -15.25 -15.37 -16.34
C VAL A 249 -15.95 -14.02 -16.42
N LEU A 250 -17.11 -13.86 -15.78
CA LEU A 250 -17.85 -12.59 -15.76
C LEU A 250 -17.06 -11.50 -15.02
N ASN A 251 -16.59 -11.78 -13.80
CA ASN A 251 -15.76 -10.84 -13.04
C ASN A 251 -14.47 -10.47 -13.80
N LYS A 252 -13.86 -11.45 -14.48
CA LYS A 252 -12.68 -11.18 -15.32
C LYS A 252 -13.02 -10.25 -16.50
N LYS A 253 -14.14 -10.47 -17.19
CA LYS A 253 -14.58 -9.61 -18.30
C LYS A 253 -14.91 -8.20 -17.83
N GLU A 254 -15.63 -8.07 -16.72
CA GLU A 254 -15.97 -6.79 -16.10
C GLU A 254 -14.71 -6.00 -15.73
N ARG A 255 -13.74 -6.65 -15.06
CA ARG A 255 -12.41 -6.07 -14.79
C ARG A 255 -11.66 -5.65 -16.06
N GLN A 256 -11.80 -6.34 -17.18
CA GLN A 256 -11.15 -5.93 -18.42
C GLN A 256 -11.89 -4.76 -19.10
N ARG A 257 -13.22 -4.69 -19.00
CA ARG A 257 -14.01 -3.56 -19.51
C ARG A 257 -13.72 -2.27 -18.76
N SER A 258 -13.61 -2.32 -17.43
CA SER A 258 -13.26 -1.17 -16.60
C SER A 258 -11.84 -0.65 -16.86
N LEU A 259 -10.93 -1.52 -17.32
CA LEU A 259 -9.60 -1.15 -17.83
C LEU A 259 -9.63 -0.61 -19.28
N GLY A 260 -10.80 -0.30 -19.83
CA GLY A 260 -10.96 0.23 -21.19
C GLY A 260 -10.69 -0.77 -22.32
N LYS A 261 -10.54 -2.06 -22.03
CA LYS A 261 -10.24 -3.06 -23.07
C LYS A 261 -11.51 -3.47 -23.82
N VAL A 262 -11.38 -3.64 -25.14
CA VAL A 262 -12.47 -4.14 -26.00
C VAL A 262 -12.66 -5.64 -25.75
N ILE A 263 -13.76 -5.99 -25.08
CA ILE A 263 -14.10 -7.38 -24.70
C ILE A 263 -15.45 -7.79 -25.30
N LYS A 264 -15.57 -9.03 -25.77
CA LYS A 264 -16.83 -9.59 -26.28
C LYS A 264 -17.95 -9.52 -25.22
N ASN A 265 -19.13 -9.09 -25.65
CA ASN A 265 -20.34 -9.01 -24.84
C ASN A 265 -20.68 -10.35 -24.16
N ASP A 266 -21.40 -10.25 -23.04
CA ASP A 266 -21.87 -11.43 -22.33
C ASP A 266 -23.01 -12.10 -23.09
N SER A 267 -23.00 -13.43 -23.10
CA SER A 267 -24.04 -14.23 -23.72
C SER A 267 -24.44 -15.36 -22.78
N LYS A 268 -25.57 -16.00 -23.06
CA LYS A 268 -25.99 -17.23 -22.37
C LYS A 268 -24.97 -18.38 -22.48
N TYR A 269 -23.99 -18.28 -23.39
CA TYR A 269 -22.93 -19.26 -23.59
C TYR A 269 -21.60 -18.87 -22.91
N THR A 270 -21.51 -17.74 -22.21
CA THR A 270 -20.29 -17.34 -21.47
C THR A 270 -19.89 -18.42 -20.47
N ALA A 271 -18.60 -18.80 -20.49
CA ALA A 271 -17.99 -19.84 -19.65
C ALA A 271 -18.50 -21.28 -19.86
N ARG A 272 -19.30 -21.54 -20.90
CA ARG A 272 -19.74 -22.90 -21.25
C ARG A 272 -18.60 -23.64 -21.97
N LYS A 273 -18.33 -24.89 -21.56
CA LYS A 273 -17.40 -25.77 -22.29
C LYS A 273 -17.96 -25.97 -23.71
N ARG A 274 -17.16 -25.64 -24.73
CA ARG A 274 -17.51 -25.97 -26.11
C ARG A 274 -17.37 -27.48 -26.27
N LYS A 275 -18.30 -28.12 -26.97
CA LYS A 275 -18.15 -29.54 -27.32
C LYS A 275 -16.94 -29.66 -28.24
N ASP A 276 -16.08 -30.63 -27.97
CA ASP A 276 -15.01 -30.99 -28.88
C ASP A 276 -15.68 -31.40 -30.20
N LYS A 277 -15.46 -30.59 -31.23
CA LYS A 277 -15.83 -30.97 -32.59
C LYS A 277 -14.63 -31.73 -33.14
N PHE A 278 -14.82 -33.03 -33.35
CA PHE A 278 -14.04 -33.78 -34.31
C PHE A 278 -14.30 -33.22 -35.71
#